data_AF-A0A356GPC9-F1
#
_entry.id   AF-A0A356GPC9-F1
#
_cell.length_a   1.000
_cell.length_b   1.000
_cell.length_c   1.000
_cell.angle_alpha   90.00
_cell.angle_beta   90.00
_cell.angle_gamma   90.00
#
_symmetry.space_group_name_H-M   'P 1'
#
loop_
_entity.id
_entity.type
_entity.pdbx_description
1 polymer ?
#
loop_
_entity_poly.entity_id
_entity_poly.type
_entity_poly.pdbx_seq_one_letter_code
_entity_poly.pdbx_strand_id
1 'polypeptide(L)' 'RSIIPEIFNDMPPQGDKENEASLLKSVSKATEAMHIERVVSECGGNHVEAAKRLGISRTTLWRRLNKTM' A
#
# COMPACT_ATOMS: atom_id res chain seq x y z
N ARG A 1 9.25 23.55 -22.32
CA ARG A 1 8.37 22.53 -21.67
C ARG A 1 7.57 23.25 -20.60
N SER A 2 6.43 23.84 -20.98
CA SER A 2 5.60 24.62 -20.07
C SER A 2 4.82 23.66 -19.16
N ILE A 3 5.04 23.78 -17.86
CA ILE A 3 4.22 23.13 -16.84
C ILE A 3 2.96 23.99 -16.72
N ILE A 4 1.79 23.39 -16.99
CA ILE A 4 0.49 24.08 -16.98
C ILE A 4 0.10 24.34 -15.52
N PRO A 5 -0.06 25.60 -15.07
CA PRO A 5 -0.43 25.93 -13.69
C PRO A 5 -1.84 25.48 -13.29
N GLU A 6 -2.72 25.32 -14.29
CA GLU A 6 -4.15 25.08 -14.12
C GLU A 6 -4.49 23.68 -13.54
N ILE A 7 -3.56 22.72 -13.62
CA ILE A 7 -3.79 21.34 -13.12
C ILE A 7 -3.93 21.31 -11.58
N PHE A 8 -3.42 22.31 -10.88
CA PHE A 8 -3.45 22.38 -9.42
C PHE A 8 -4.57 23.24 -8.84
N ASN A 9 -5.43 23.86 -9.66
CA ASN A 9 -6.39 24.85 -9.16
C ASN A 9 -7.80 24.33 -8.82
N ASP A 10 -8.06 23.03 -8.97
CA ASP A 10 -9.26 22.41 -8.39
C ASP A 10 -8.91 21.86 -7.00
N MET A 11 -8.77 22.78 -6.03
CA MET A 11 -8.61 22.39 -4.65
C MET A 11 -9.97 21.85 -4.15
N PRO A 12 -10.09 20.55 -3.83
CA PRO A 12 -11.38 19.99 -3.44
C PRO A 12 -11.90 20.68 -2.18
N PRO A 13 -13.24 20.88 -2.07
CA PRO A 13 -13.86 21.47 -0.90
C PRO A 13 -13.42 20.73 0.36
N GLN A 14 -13.00 21.50 1.36
CA GLN A 14 -12.45 21.01 2.63
C GLN A 14 -13.58 20.50 3.52
N GLY A 15 -14.16 19.36 3.15
CA GLY A 15 -15.31 18.75 3.84
C GLY A 15 -15.04 17.37 4.45
N ASP A 16 -14.27 16.51 3.77
CA ASP A 16 -14.17 15.08 4.16
C ASP A 16 -12.74 14.52 4.04
N LYS A 17 -11.71 15.37 4.12
CA LYS A 17 -10.30 14.96 3.88
C LYS A 17 -9.83 13.84 4.80
N GLU A 18 -10.34 13.77 6.02
CA GLU A 18 -10.01 12.71 6.98
C GLU A 18 -10.63 11.36 6.61
N ASN A 19 -11.89 11.35 6.16
CA ASN A 19 -12.58 10.13 5.74
C ASN A 19 -12.04 9.62 4.41
N GLU A 20 -11.77 10.51 3.46
CA GLU A 20 -11.24 10.15 2.15
C GLU A 20 -9.80 9.62 2.25
N ALA A 21 -8.94 10.28 3.05
CA ALA A 21 -7.59 9.77 3.33
C ALA A 21 -7.62 8.43 4.08
N SER A 22 -8.58 8.23 5.00
CA SER A 22 -8.75 6.97 5.72
C SER A 22 -9.22 5.84 4.80
N LEU A 23 -10.17 6.12 3.89
CA LEU A 23 -10.65 5.19 2.88
C LEU A 23 -9.52 4.80 1.90
N LEU A 24 -8.81 5.77 1.33
CA LEU A 24 -7.67 5.52 0.44
C LEU A 24 -6.57 4.70 1.14
N LYS A 25 -6.32 5.00 2.41
CA LYS A 25 -5.35 4.27 3.24
C LYS A 25 -5.82 2.86 3.61
N SER A 26 -7.12 2.61 3.61
CA SER A 26 -7.69 1.28 3.85
C SER A 26 -7.67 0.45 2.57
N VAL A 27 -8.03 1.05 1.43
CA VAL A 27 -7.91 0.44 0.10
C VAL A 27 -6.45 0.07 -0.19
N SER A 28 -5.51 0.97 0.06
CA SER A 28 -4.08 0.69 -0.15
C SER A 28 -3.54 -0.43 0.75
N LYS A 29 -4.03 -0.54 1.99
CA LYS A 29 -3.68 -1.67 2.86
C LYS A 29 -4.24 -3.00 2.35
N ALA A 30 -5.48 -3.01 1.85
CA ALA A 30 -6.10 -4.22 1.33
C ALA A 30 -5.39 -4.71 0.05
N THR A 31 -5.03 -3.79 -0.85
CA THR A 31 -4.26 -4.15 -2.06
C THR A 31 -2.85 -4.61 -1.70
N GLU A 32 -2.21 -3.98 -0.71
CA GLU A 32 -0.90 -4.38 -0.23
C GLU A 32 -0.92 -5.76 0.42
N ALA A 33 -1.94 -6.09 1.22
CA ALA A 33 -2.10 -7.42 1.82
C ALA A 33 -2.26 -8.50 0.75
N MET A 34 -3.15 -8.29 -0.24
CA MET A 34 -3.32 -9.22 -1.36
C MET A 34 -2.04 -9.40 -2.17
N HIS A 35 -1.28 -8.33 -2.39
CA HIS A 35 0.02 -8.41 -3.08
C HIS A 35 1.00 -9.26 -2.28
N ILE A 36 1.10 -9.04 -0.97
CA ILE A 36 1.97 -9.81 -0.08
C ILE A 36 1.63 -11.29 -0.11
N GLU A 37 0.35 -11.64 0.07
CA GLU A 37 -0.10 -13.04 0.04
C GLU A 37 0.21 -13.70 -1.29
N ARG A 38 -0.02 -13.00 -2.41
CA ARG A 38 0.34 -13.48 -3.73
C ARG A 38 1.82 -13.80 -3.84
N VAL A 39 2.69 -12.88 -3.42
CA VAL A 39 4.14 -13.08 -3.51
C VAL A 39 4.61 -14.19 -2.57
N VAL A 40 4.04 -14.30 -1.37
CA VAL A 40 4.33 -15.40 -0.43
C VAL A 40 3.92 -16.75 -1.01
N SER A 41 2.76 -16.81 -1.68
CA SER A 41 2.28 -18.00 -2.38
C SER A 41 3.18 -18.38 -3.56
N GLU A 42 3.57 -17.41 -4.39
CA GLU A 42 4.53 -17.62 -5.49
C GLU A 42 5.90 -18.10 -4.99
N CYS A 43 6.31 -17.67 -3.79
CA CYS A 43 7.53 -18.13 -3.11
C CYS A 43 7.33 -19.43 -2.29
N GLY A 44 6.17 -20.07 -2.35
CA GLY A 44 5.89 -21.34 -1.67
C GLY A 44 5.94 -21.26 -0.13
N GLY A 45 5.58 -20.11 0.45
CA GLY A 45 5.64 -19.89 1.90
C GLY A 45 7.03 -19.45 2.41
N ASN A 46 7.99 -19.22 1.51
CA ASN A 46 9.28 -18.66 1.90
C ASN A 46 9.19 -17.15 2.11
N HIS A 47 8.94 -16.76 3.36
CA HIS A 47 8.87 -15.36 3.79
C HIS A 47 10.15 -14.55 3.52
N VAL A 48 11.32 -15.20 3.47
CA VAL A 48 12.60 -14.50 3.21
C VAL A 48 12.69 -14.10 1.75
N GLU A 49 12.39 -15.03 0.84
CA GLU A 49 12.37 -14.75 -0.60
C GLU A 49 11.24 -13.79 -0.97
N ALA A 50 10.06 -13.93 -0.36
CA ALA A 50 8.96 -12.98 -0.53
C ALA A 50 9.35 -11.56 -0.09
N ALA A 51 10.02 -11.42 1.06
CA ALA A 51 10.48 -10.12 1.56
C ALA A 51 11.51 -9.47 0.61
N LYS A 52 12.47 -10.25 0.09
CA LYS A 52 13.43 -9.78 -0.92
C LYS A 52 12.72 -9.31 -2.20
N ARG A 53 11.75 -10.08 -2.69
CA ARG A 53 10.99 -9.79 -3.91
C ARG A 53 10.11 -8.55 -3.77
N LEU A 54 9.58 -8.31 -2.57
CA LEU A 54 8.83 -7.11 -2.19
C LEU A 54 9.73 -5.90 -1.84
N GLY A 55 11.05 -6.08 -1.73
CA GLY A 55 11.99 -5.01 -1.35
C GLY A 55 11.85 -4.53 0.10
N ILE A 56 11.34 -5.38 1.00
CA ILE A 56 11.13 -5.05 2.42
C ILE A 56 11.90 -5.99 3.34
N SER A 57 12.15 -5.55 4.58
CA SER A 57 12.75 -6.40 5.61
C SER A 57 11.79 -7.51 6.06
N ARG A 58 12.33 -8.69 6.39
CA ARG A 58 11.56 -9.83 6.96
C ARG A 58 10.69 -9.43 8.15
N THR A 59 11.20 -8.57 9.03
CA THR A 59 10.47 -8.07 10.22
C THR A 59 9.30 -7.16 9.85
N THR A 60 9.37 -6.48 8.71
CA THR A 60 8.28 -5.66 8.16
C THR A 60 7.20 -6.53 7.53
N LEU A 61 7.60 -7.56 6.80
CA LEU A 61 6.68 -8.56 6.25
C LEU A 61 5.89 -9.25 7.38
N TRP A 62 6.59 -9.70 8.43
CA TRP A 62 5.95 -10.38 9.56
C TRP A 62 4.96 -9.47 10.31
N ARG A 63 5.30 -8.19 10.52
CA ARG A 63 4.37 -7.21 11.12
C ARG A 63 3.10 -7.00 10.30
N ARG A 64 3.20 -7.08 8.97
CA ARG A 64 2.04 -6.95 8.06
C ARG A 64 1.18 -8.21 8.07
N LEU A 65 1.79 -9.40 8.10
CA LEU A 65 1.08 -10.68 8.21
C LEU A 65 0.38 -10.85 9.57
N ASN A 66 1.06 -10.53 10.67
CA ASN A 66 0.53 -10.63 12.04
C ASN A 66 -0.52 -9.56 12.37
N LYS A 67 -0.83 -8.65 11.45
CA LYS A 67 -1.92 -7.68 11.60
C LYS A 67 -3.25 -8.23 11.07
N THR A 68 -3.18 -9.25 10.22
CA THR A 68 -4.33 -9.88 9.58
C THR A 68 -4.78 -11.14 10.33
N MET A 69 -3.90 -11.76 11.12
CA MET A 69 -4.21 -12.80 12.12
C MET A 69 -4.55 -12.17 13.46
#